data_AF-A0A7T1AJ22-F1
#
_entry.id   AF-A0A7T1AJ22-F1
#
_cell.length_a   1.000
_cell.length_b   1.000
_cell.length_c   1.000
_cell.angle_alpha   90.00
_cell.angle_beta   90.00
_cell.angle_gamma   90.00
#
_symmetry.space_group_name_H-M   'P 1'
#
loop_
_entity.id
_entity.type
_entity.pdbx_description
1 polymer ?
#
loop_
_entity_poly.entity_id
_entity_poly.type
_entity_poly.pdbx_seq_one_letter_code
_entity_poly.pdbx_strand_id
1 'polypeptide(L)' 'MRIFPFKTNLWDRIFLSIVIMFAVHLFWVRFIEAYAPLSIATVGTLVFTAWVIIFG' A
#
# COMPACT_ATOMS: atom_id res chain seq x y z
N MET A 1 -11.05 13.62 -1.46
CA MET A 1 -11.59 12.58 -2.36
C MET A 1 -11.65 11.32 -1.54
N ARG A 2 -12.80 10.65 -1.43
CA ARG A 2 -12.90 9.46 -0.58
C ARG A 2 -12.29 8.27 -1.32
N ILE A 3 -11.16 7.76 -0.83
CA ILE A 3 -10.41 6.67 -1.49
C ILE A 3 -11.14 5.33 -1.37
N PHE A 4 -11.79 5.10 -0.22
CA PHE A 4 -12.59 3.90 0.02
C PHE A 4 -14.10 4.22 -0.09
N PRO A 5 -14.94 3.27 -0.55
CA PRO A 5 -16.38 3.48 -0.70
C PRO A 5 -17.14 3.56 0.64
N PHE A 6 -16.46 3.39 1.78
CA PHE A 6 -17.03 3.40 3.14
C PHE A 6 -16.34 4.41 4.05
N LYS A 7 -16.91 4.67 5.24
CA LYS A 7 -16.35 5.65 6.18
C LYS A 7 -15.16 4.94 6.83
N THR A 8 -14.00 5.55 6.74
CA THR A 8 -12.78 5.04 7.35
C THR A 8 -12.28 6.05 8.37
N ASN A 9 -11.96 5.56 9.56
CA ASN A 9 -11.19 6.33 10.53
C ASN A 9 -9.69 6.22 10.20
N LEU A 10 -8.83 6.93 10.95
CA LEU A 10 -7.38 6.88 10.72
C LEU A 10 -6.80 5.47 10.94
N TRP A 11 -7.30 4.72 11.92
CA TRP A 11 -6.86 3.36 12.21
C TRP A 11 -7.16 2.40 11.06
N ASP A 12 -8.36 2.46 10.49
CA ASP A 12 -8.78 1.64 9.36
C ASP A 12 -7.87 1.89 8.15
N ARG A 13 -7.50 3.15 7.91
CA ARG A 13 -6.62 3.55 6.81
C ARG A 13 -5.21 3.01 6.98
N ILE A 14 -4.63 3.11 8.18
CA ILE A 14 -3.32 2.54 8.50
C ILE A 14 -3.35 1.03 8.33
N PHE A 15 -4.35 0.37 8.91
CA PHE A 15 -4.51 -1.07 8.83
C PHE A 15 -4.62 -1.57 7.39
N LEU A 16 -5.51 -0.98 6.59
CA LEU A 16 -5.69 -1.34 5.18
C LEU A 16 -4.42 -1.09 4.37
N SER A 17 -3.71 0.01 4.62
CA SER A 17 -2.46 0.31 3.92
C SER A 17 -1.38 -0.73 4.22
N ILE A 18 -1.27 -1.19 5.46
CA ILE A 18 -0.33 -2.26 5.85
C ILE A 18 -0.70 -3.58 5.19
N VAL A 19 -1.98 -3.97 5.19
CA VAL A 19 -2.45 -5.20 4.51
C VAL A 19 -2.11 -5.17 3.02
N ILE A 20 -2.37 -4.04 2.35
CA ILE A 20 -2.03 -3.85 0.94
C ILE A 20 -0.51 -3.90 0.75
N MET A 21 0.27 -3.30 1.64
CA MET A 21 1.74 -3.36 1.59
C MET A 21 2.23 -4.81 1.59
N PHE A 22 1.74 -5.66 2.50
CA PHE A 22 2.10 -7.07 2.53
C PHE A 22 1.69 -7.81 1.26
N ALA A 23 0.46 -7.60 0.78
CA ALA A 23 -0.02 -8.22 -0.45
C ALA A 23 0.87 -7.86 -1.66
N VAL A 24 1.23 -6.58 -1.79
CA VAL A 24 2.12 -6.09 -2.85
C VAL A 24 3.50 -6.71 -2.74
N HIS A 25 4.11 -6.78 -1.54
CA HIS A 25 5.45 -7.35 -1.38
C HIS A 25 5.47 -8.86 -1.64
N LEU A 26 4.47 -9.61 -1.17
CA LEU A 26 4.36 -11.05 -1.43
C LEU A 26 4.20 -11.33 -2.92
N PHE A 27 3.35 -10.55 -3.59
CA PHE A 27 3.22 -10.62 -5.05
C PHE A 27 4.54 -10.27 -5.76
N TRP A 28 5.25 -9.27 -5.26
CA TRP A 28 6.51 -8.80 -5.84
C TRP A 28 7.59 -9.87 -5.80
N VAL A 29 7.88 -10.42 -4.62
CA VAL A 29 8.87 -11.48 -4.42
C VAL A 29 8.54 -12.69 -5.28
N ARG A 30 7.24 -12.98 -5.47
CA ARG A 30 6.83 -14.12 -6.28
C ARG A 30 6.98 -13.91 -7.78
N PHE A 31 6.66 -12.73 -8.31
CA PHE A 31 6.46 -12.54 -9.75
C PHE A 31 7.30 -11.43 -10.38
N ILE A 32 7.71 -10.40 -9.63
CA ILE A 32 8.34 -9.19 -10.18
C ILE A 32 9.82 -9.11 -9.84
N GLU A 33 10.28 -9.73 -8.75
CA GLU A 33 11.65 -9.55 -8.23
C GLU A 33 12.76 -9.87 -9.24
N ALA A 34 12.53 -10.81 -10.17
CA ALA A 34 13.47 -11.12 -11.25
C ALA A 34 13.67 -9.96 -12.26
N TYR A 35 12.74 -9.02 -12.32
CA TYR A 35 12.72 -7.92 -13.29
C TYR A 35 12.99 -6.55 -12.66
N ALA A 36 12.65 -6.38 -11.38
CA ALA A 36 12.74 -5.10 -10.70
C ALA A 36 13.02 -5.24 -9.21
N PRO A 37 13.85 -4.35 -8.63
CA PRO A 37 14.25 -4.46 -7.22
C PRO A 37 13.06 -4.23 -6.29
N LEU A 38 13.05 -4.97 -5.17
CA LEU A 38 12.00 -4.91 -4.15
C LEU A 38 11.82 -3.49 -3.56
N SER A 39 12.85 -2.66 -3.60
CA SER A 39 12.80 -1.27 -3.15
C SER A 39 11.71 -0.44 -3.84
N ILE A 40 11.35 -0.76 -5.09
CA ILE A 40 10.26 -0.08 -5.81
C ILE A 40 8.92 -0.40 -5.16
N ALA A 41 8.69 -1.65 -4.74
CA ALA A 41 7.51 -2.04 -3.98
C ALA A 41 7.43 -1.27 -2.65
N THR A 42 8.56 -1.15 -1.95
CA THR A 42 8.65 -0.44 -0.68
C THR A 42 8.33 1.05 -0.86
N VAL A 43 8.97 1.73 -1.80
CA VAL A 43 8.70 3.16 -2.06
C VAL A 43 7.26 3.37 -2.51
N GLY A 44 6.74 2.54 -3.42
CA GLY A 44 5.38 2.66 -3.94
C GLY A 44 4.32 2.48 -2.85
N THR A 45 4.49 1.50 -1.98
CA THR A 45 3.55 1.24 -0.86
C THR A 45 3.63 2.30 0.24
N LEU A 46 4.81 2.88 0.50
CA LEU A 46 4.95 4.02 1.41
C LEU A 46 4.25 5.27 0.86
N VAL A 47 4.44 5.58 -0.42
CA VAL A 47 3.74 6.70 -1.09
C VAL A 47 2.23 6.49 -1.05
N PHE A 48 1.76 5.28 -1.37
CA PHE A 48 0.35 4.92 -1.28
C PHE A 48 -0.19 5.10 0.14
N THR A 49 0.53 4.63 1.15
CA THR A 49 0.14 4.76 2.57
C THR A 49 0.02 6.24 2.97
N ALA A 50 1.02 7.05 2.64
CA ALA A 50 0.99 8.48 2.91
C ALA A 50 -0.21 9.16 2.21
N TRP A 51 -0.46 8.81 0.95
CA TRP A 51 -1.59 9.33 0.18
C TRP A 51 -2.95 8.97 0.82
N VAL A 52 -3.12 7.72 1.26
CA VAL A 52 -4.34 7.26 1.94
C VAL A 52 -4.57 7.97 3.27
N ILE A 53 -3.51 8.19 4.05
CA ILE A 53 -3.60 8.88 5.35
C ILE A 53 -3.98 10.36 5.16
N ILE A 54 -3.36 11.04 4.20
CA ILE A 54 -3.55 12.49 3.99
C ILE A 54 -4.90 12.80 3.32
N PHE A 55 -5.29 12.03 2.31
CA PHE A 55 -6.42 12.39 1.43
C PHE A 55 -7.67 11.52 1.59
N GLY A 56 -7.55 10.37 2.26
CA GLY A 56 -8.67 9.44 2.49
C GLY A 56 -9.80 10.07 3.27
#